data_AF-A0A177N4L5-F1
#
_entry.id   AF-A0A177N4L5-F1
#
_cell.length_a   1.000
_cell.length_b   1.000
_cell.length_c   1.000
_cell.angle_alpha   90.00
_cell.angle_beta   90.00
_cell.angle_gamma   90.00
#
_symmetry.space_group_name_H-M   'P 1'
#
loop_
_entity.id
_entity.type
_entity.pdbx_description
1 polymer ?
#
loop_
_entity_poly.entity_id
_entity_poly.type
_entity_poly.pdbx_seq_one_letter_code
_entity_poly.pdbx_strand_id
1 'polypeptide(L)'
;MLIDSLSLLFAYTSFITWLEALMVGSALAVLIYAITPIPALDSQERTPATLYFYLQWSWLGYLKLKDAFWPFFILFNGVLFYIDYRVQDGSFTVASWITMHIIMAMPLIYWTGAVWRCSKNSASRIWPTIARWMTVMAYCDYALRWVIYQYFPNILFNCQQMIIQWGDCV
;
A
#
# COMPACT_ATOMS: atom_id res chain seq x y z
N MET A 1 -3.71 -2.60 -5.97
CA MET A 1 -2.67 -3.07 -5.02
C MET A 1 -2.31 -4.52 -5.31
N LEU A 2 -1.02 -4.86 -5.36
CA LEU A 2 -0.44 -6.15 -5.71
C LEU A 2 -0.76 -6.70 -7.12
N ILE A 3 -1.83 -6.27 -7.79
CA ILE A 3 -2.21 -6.80 -9.11
C ILE A 3 -1.07 -6.62 -10.13
N ASP A 4 -0.56 -5.41 -10.28
CA ASP A 4 0.50 -5.15 -11.27
C ASP A 4 1.86 -5.71 -10.81
N SER A 5 2.27 -5.42 -9.58
CA SER A 5 3.57 -5.85 -9.04
C SER A 5 3.72 -7.36 -8.98
N LEU A 6 2.68 -8.07 -8.51
CA LEU A 6 2.69 -9.53 -8.36
C LEU A 6 2.54 -10.23 -9.72
N SER A 7 1.73 -9.68 -10.63
CA SER A 7 1.60 -10.24 -11.99
C SER A 7 2.91 -10.10 -12.77
N LEU A 8 3.57 -8.94 -12.70
CA LEU A 8 4.90 -8.74 -13.29
C LEU A 8 5.93 -9.71 -12.72
N LEU A 9 5.92 -9.90 -11.39
CA LEU A 9 6.88 -10.77 -10.74
C LEU A 9 6.65 -12.25 -11.09
N PHE A 10 5.41 -12.72 -11.15
CA PHE A 10 5.11 -14.09 -11.61
C PHE A 10 5.34 -14.31 -13.10
N ALA A 11 5.13 -13.30 -13.93
CA ALA A 11 5.28 -13.40 -15.38
C ALA A 11 6.76 -13.44 -15.81
N TYR A 12 7.62 -12.70 -15.09
CA TYR A 12 8.98 -12.44 -15.54
C TYR A 12 10.07 -12.97 -14.59
N THR A 13 9.72 -13.49 -13.41
CA THR A 13 10.70 -13.96 -12.42
C THR A 13 10.31 -15.29 -11.78
N SER A 14 11.30 -16.05 -11.32
CA SER A 14 11.13 -17.23 -10.47
C SER A 14 11.31 -16.92 -8.98
N PHE A 15 11.19 -15.64 -8.59
CA PHE A 15 11.53 -15.20 -7.24
C PHE A 15 10.58 -15.77 -6.16
N ILE A 16 9.28 -15.83 -6.47
CA ILE A 16 8.28 -16.46 -5.60
C ILE A 16 7.22 -17.13 -6.46
N THR A 17 6.81 -18.34 -6.08
CA THR A 17 5.72 -19.03 -6.76
C THR A 17 4.36 -18.52 -6.26
N TRP A 18 3.31 -18.71 -7.08
CA TRP A 18 1.96 -18.32 -6.69
C TRP A 18 1.48 -19.02 -5.40
N LEU A 19 1.90 -20.28 -5.19
CA LEU A 19 1.60 -21.05 -3.98
C LEU A 19 2.29 -20.46 -2.75
N GLU A 20 3.58 -20.12 -2.85
CA GLU A 20 4.33 -19.50 -1.75
C GLU A 20 3.74 -18.13 -1.39
N ALA A 21 3.41 -17.30 -2.39
CA ALA A 21 2.76 -16.03 -2.16
C ALA A 21 1.40 -16.18 -1.44
N LEU A 22 0.61 -17.19 -1.82
CA LEU A 22 -0.67 -17.50 -1.19
C LEU A 22 -0.49 -18.00 0.25
N MET A 23 0.50 -18.86 0.50
CA MET A 23 0.84 -19.32 1.84
C MET A 23 1.28 -18.17 2.74
N VAL A 24 2.15 -17.28 2.26
CA VAL A 24 2.58 -16.09 3.01
C VAL A 24 1.39 -15.15 3.26
N GLY A 25 0.58 -14.89 2.24
CA GLY A 25 -0.59 -14.02 2.35
C GLY A 25 -1.64 -14.51 3.35
N SER A 26 -1.90 -15.82 3.35
CA SER A 26 -2.82 -16.46 4.29
C SER A 26 -2.26 -16.53 5.71
N ALA A 27 -0.98 -16.86 5.88
CA ALA A 27 -0.31 -16.83 7.18
C ALA A 27 -0.37 -15.44 7.82
N LEU A 28 -0.11 -14.39 7.03
CA LEU A 28 -0.26 -13.00 7.48
C LEU A 28 -1.71 -12.66 7.83
N ALA A 29 -2.70 -13.11 7.05
CA ALA A 29 -4.11 -12.89 7.35
C ALA A 29 -4.51 -13.51 8.70
N VAL A 30 -4.09 -14.75 8.96
CA VAL A 30 -4.36 -15.46 10.22
C VAL A 30 -3.68 -14.75 11.40
N LEU A 31 -2.41 -14.34 11.24
CA LEU A 31 -1.68 -13.62 12.28
C LEU A 31 -2.33 -12.27 12.60
N ILE A 32 -2.73 -11.52 11.57
CA ILE A 32 -3.42 -10.24 11.74
C ILE A 32 -4.78 -10.44 12.42
N TYR A 33 -5.53 -11.47 12.04
CA TYR A 33 -6.80 -11.80 12.70
C TYR A 33 -6.59 -12.08 14.19
N ALA A 34 -5.59 -12.88 14.53
CA ALA A 34 -5.26 -13.24 15.92
C ALA A 34 -4.95 -12.00 16.78
N ILE A 35 -4.18 -11.03 16.27
CA ILE A 35 -3.83 -9.80 17.00
C ILE A 35 -4.90 -8.70 16.93
N THR A 36 -5.93 -8.86 16.09
CA THR A 36 -6.97 -7.83 15.93
C THR A 36 -7.90 -7.84 17.14
N PRO A 37 -8.00 -6.71 17.88
CA PRO A 37 -8.82 -6.64 19.08
C PRO A 37 -10.32 -6.72 18.75
N ILE A 38 -11.11 -7.13 19.73
CA ILE A 38 -12.57 -7.12 19.65
C ILE A 38 -13.03 -5.65 19.60
N PRO A 39 -13.96 -5.29 18.69
CA PRO A 39 -14.47 -3.94 18.60
C PRO A 39 -15.17 -3.49 19.88
N ALA A 40 -15.07 -2.20 20.20
CA ALA A 40 -15.74 -1.62 21.36
C ALA A 40 -17.21 -1.34 21.03
N LEU A 41 -18.15 -1.74 21.91
CA LEU A 41 -19.58 -1.46 21.72
C LEU A 41 -19.92 0.04 21.80
N ASP A 42 -19.16 0.82 22.59
CA ASP A 42 -19.51 2.20 22.95
C ASP A 42 -18.75 3.28 22.15
N SER A 43 -18.42 2.98 20.89
CA SER A 43 -17.73 3.93 20.00
C SER A 43 -18.62 5.16 19.72
N GLN A 44 -18.40 6.27 20.43
CA GLN A 44 -19.05 7.55 20.13
C GLN A 44 -18.58 8.10 18.78
N GLU A 45 -19.53 8.30 17.87
CA GLU A 45 -19.26 8.84 16.54
C GLU A 45 -18.92 10.33 16.62
N ARG A 46 -17.75 10.71 16.10
CA ARG A 46 -17.35 12.12 15.98
C ARG A 46 -17.18 12.49 14.50
N THR A 47 -17.93 13.48 14.05
CA THR A 47 -17.82 14.03 12.69
C THR A 47 -16.88 15.24 12.70
N PRO A 48 -15.75 15.20 11.98
CA PRO A 48 -14.80 16.30 11.96
C PRO A 48 -15.37 17.50 11.21
N ALA A 49 -15.20 18.70 11.77
CA ALA A 49 -15.69 19.94 11.15
C ALA A 49 -14.79 20.45 10.00
N THR A 50 -13.50 20.10 10.01
CA THR A 50 -12.50 20.54 9.02
C THR A 50 -11.56 19.41 8.63
N LEU A 51 -10.83 19.59 7.51
CA LEU A 51 -9.84 18.63 7.04
C LEU A 51 -8.67 18.44 8.03
N TYR A 52 -8.28 19.51 8.73
CA TYR A 52 -7.29 19.44 9.80
C TYR A 52 -7.76 18.53 10.93
N PHE A 53 -9.00 18.71 11.41
CA PHE A 53 -9.58 17.84 12.43
C PHE A 53 -9.76 16.42 11.94
N TYR A 54 -10.10 16.22 10.66
CA TYR A 54 -10.17 14.89 10.06
C TYR A 54 -8.82 14.16 10.16
N LEU A 55 -7.71 14.79 9.75
CA LEU A 55 -6.37 14.21 9.84
C LEU A 55 -5.94 13.99 11.29
N GLN A 56 -6.23 14.94 12.19
CA GLN A 56 -5.87 14.77 13.58
C GLN A 56 -6.67 13.63 14.24
N TRP A 57 -7.98 13.55 13.98
CA TRP A 57 -8.87 12.58 14.62
C TRP A 57 -8.73 11.18 14.04
N SER A 58 -8.44 11.04 12.74
CA SER A 58 -8.11 9.74 12.15
C SER A 58 -6.82 9.17 12.75
N TRP A 59 -5.80 10.02 12.96
CA TRP A 59 -4.56 9.61 13.63
C TRP A 59 -4.78 9.26 15.10
N LEU A 60 -5.64 9.97 15.81
CA LEU A 60 -5.94 9.70 17.23
C LEU A 60 -6.87 8.49 17.42
N GLY A 61 -7.52 7.99 16.37
CA GLY A 61 -8.42 6.84 16.46
C GLY A 61 -9.85 7.20 16.86
N TYR A 62 -10.31 8.43 16.61
CA TYR A 62 -11.67 8.87 16.95
C TYR A 62 -12.69 8.69 15.81
N LEU A 63 -12.23 8.39 14.59
CA LEU A 63 -13.10 8.17 13.44
C LEU A 63 -13.51 6.70 13.31
N LYS A 64 -14.56 6.45 12.51
CA LYS A 64 -14.90 5.09 12.07
C LYS A 64 -13.78 4.55 11.20
N LEU A 65 -13.55 3.24 11.27
CA LEU A 65 -12.56 2.57 10.45
C LEU A 65 -12.74 2.86 8.95
N LYS A 66 -13.98 2.85 8.45
CA LYS A 66 -14.27 3.09 7.03
C LYS A 66 -13.77 4.46 6.57
N ASP A 67 -13.93 5.49 7.40
CA ASP A 67 -13.63 6.87 7.06
C ASP A 67 -12.10 7.10 7.11
N ALA A 68 -11.41 6.42 8.02
CA ALA A 68 -9.93 6.42 8.05
C ALA A 68 -9.29 5.51 7.00
N PHE A 69 -10.00 4.49 6.49
CA PHE A 69 -9.45 3.51 5.57
C PHE A 69 -9.56 3.95 4.10
N TRP A 70 -10.77 4.22 3.63
CA TRP A 70 -11.06 4.36 2.19
C TRP A 70 -10.35 5.53 1.51
N PRO A 71 -10.31 6.75 2.08
CA PRO A 71 -9.66 7.89 1.41
C PRO A 71 -8.18 7.63 1.15
N PHE A 72 -7.47 7.07 2.14
CA PHE A 72 -6.06 6.73 2.00
C PHE A 72 -5.84 5.53 1.08
N PHE A 73 -6.71 4.51 1.15
CA PHE A 73 -6.64 3.37 0.24
C PHE A 73 -6.75 3.81 -1.23
N ILE A 74 -7.75 4.66 -1.54
CA ILE A 74 -7.99 5.16 -2.89
C ILE A 74 -6.84 6.06 -3.34
N LEU A 75 -6.43 7.01 -2.49
CA LEU A 75 -5.33 7.92 -2.82
C LEU A 75 -4.04 7.16 -3.07
N PHE A 76 -3.69 6.22 -2.19
CA PHE A 76 -2.45 5.45 -2.30
C PHE A 76 -2.42 4.60 -3.57
N ASN A 77 -3.48 3.83 -3.82
CA ASN A 77 -3.56 3.00 -5.02
C ASN A 77 -3.65 3.83 -6.30
N GLY A 78 -4.40 4.93 -6.28
CA GLY A 78 -4.55 5.82 -7.43
C GLY A 78 -3.24 6.47 -7.83
N VAL A 79 -2.45 6.94 -6.85
CA VAL A 79 -1.13 7.52 -7.11
C VAL A 79 -0.18 6.46 -7.66
N LEU A 80 -0.12 5.27 -7.06
CA LEU A 80 0.74 4.18 -7.57
C LEU A 80 0.40 3.75 -9.00
N PHE A 81 -0.89 3.58 -9.29
CA PHE A 81 -1.34 3.26 -10.63
C PHE A 81 -0.97 4.36 -11.62
N TYR A 82 -1.17 5.62 -11.24
CA TYR A 82 -0.83 6.77 -12.08
C TYR A 82 0.67 6.85 -12.39
N ILE A 83 1.54 6.69 -11.39
CA ILE A 83 2.99 6.77 -11.63
C ILE A 83 3.49 5.62 -12.51
N ASP A 84 2.96 4.40 -12.35
CA ASP A 84 3.33 3.28 -13.20
C ASP A 84 2.90 3.50 -14.65
N TYR A 85 1.68 4.00 -14.85
CA TYR A 85 1.19 4.39 -16.17
C TYR A 85 2.12 5.43 -16.83
N ARG A 86 2.51 6.47 -16.09
CA ARG A 86 3.39 7.53 -16.61
C ARG A 86 4.79 7.02 -16.96
N VAL A 87 5.30 6.03 -16.22
CA VAL A 87 6.59 5.39 -16.54
C VAL A 87 6.48 4.60 -17.85
N GLN A 88 5.43 3.79 -18.02
CA GLN A 88 5.21 2.99 -19.22
C GLN A 88 5.01 3.86 -20.47
N ASP A 89 4.32 4.99 -20.32
CA ASP A 89 4.14 6.02 -21.36
C ASP A 89 5.44 6.79 -21.69
N GLY A 90 6.54 6.54 -20.97
CA GLY A 90 7.82 7.21 -21.19
C GLY A 90 7.88 8.66 -20.70
N SER A 91 6.79 9.18 -20.12
CA SER A 91 6.67 10.57 -19.67
C SER A 91 7.14 10.81 -18.23
N PHE A 92 7.65 9.77 -17.56
CA PHE A 92 8.26 9.82 -16.23
C PHE A 92 9.69 9.28 -16.26
N THR A 93 10.60 9.86 -15.48
CA THR A 93 11.97 9.33 -15.33
C THR A 93 12.04 8.34 -14.17
N VAL A 94 13.08 7.49 -14.14
CA VAL A 94 13.35 6.56 -13.04
C VAL A 94 13.48 7.33 -11.71
N ALA A 95 14.21 8.46 -11.71
CA ALA A 95 14.36 9.32 -10.54
C ALA A 95 13.02 9.89 -10.05
N SER A 96 12.13 10.31 -10.97
CA SER A 96 10.78 10.78 -10.62
C SER A 96 9.93 9.67 -10.00
N TRP A 97 10.01 8.45 -10.53
CA TRP A 97 9.31 7.28 -10.00
C TRP A 97 9.77 6.95 -8.56
N ILE A 98 11.08 6.95 -8.29
CA ILE A 98 11.63 6.74 -6.94
C ILE A 98 11.15 7.84 -5.99
N THR A 99 11.20 9.10 -6.43
CA THR A 99 10.80 10.25 -5.61
C THR A 99 9.35 10.14 -5.18
N MET A 100 8.46 9.73 -6.10
CA MET A 100 7.04 9.52 -5.77
C MET A 100 6.84 8.40 -4.74
N HIS A 101 7.59 7.30 -4.83
CA HIS A 101 7.54 6.23 -3.82
C HIS A 101 8.00 6.73 -2.45
N ILE A 102 9.07 7.53 -2.39
CA ILE A 102 9.54 8.13 -1.12
C ILE A 102 8.48 9.06 -0.52
N ILE A 103 7.88 9.93 -1.34
CA ILE A 103 6.81 10.84 -0.89
C ILE A 103 5.63 10.05 -0.33
N MET A 104 5.25 8.95 -0.98
CA MET A 104 4.10 8.13 -0.63
C MET A 104 4.36 7.16 0.54
N ALA A 105 5.62 6.98 0.96
CA ALA A 105 5.96 6.22 2.16
C ALA A 105 5.43 6.87 3.46
N MET A 106 5.42 8.20 3.53
CA MET A 106 4.93 8.92 4.72
C MET A 106 3.40 8.77 4.89
N PRO A 107 2.56 8.99 3.85
CA PRO A 107 1.15 8.65 3.88
C PRO A 107 0.86 7.18 4.24
N LEU A 108 1.70 6.23 3.81
CA LEU A 108 1.55 4.81 4.15
C LEU A 108 1.75 4.55 5.66
N ILE A 109 2.78 5.14 6.26
CA ILE A 109 3.01 5.06 7.72
C ILE A 109 1.86 5.71 8.47
N TYR A 110 1.42 6.87 7.99
CA TYR A 110 0.30 7.58 8.59
C TYR A 110 -0.98 6.74 8.54
N TRP A 111 -1.31 6.18 7.37
CA TRP A 111 -2.47 5.35 7.13
C TRP A 111 -2.48 4.10 8.01
N THR A 112 -1.32 3.48 8.20
CA THR A 112 -1.12 2.35 9.11
C THR A 112 -1.48 2.73 10.54
N GLY A 113 -0.96 3.85 11.05
CA GLY A 113 -1.31 4.33 12.39
C GLY A 113 -2.81 4.61 12.55
N ALA A 114 -3.42 5.25 11.56
CA ALA A 114 -4.85 5.57 11.55
C ALA A 114 -5.72 4.29 11.55
N VAL A 115 -5.40 3.31 10.70
CA VAL A 115 -6.13 2.03 10.62
C VAL A 115 -6.00 1.25 11.92
N TRP A 116 -4.82 1.15 12.52
CA TRP A 116 -4.61 0.39 13.76
C TRP A 116 -5.38 0.97 14.93
N ARG A 117 -5.40 2.31 15.04
CA ARG A 117 -6.09 3.02 16.12
C ARG A 117 -7.61 3.04 15.91
N CYS A 118 -8.08 3.26 14.68
CA CYS A 118 -9.51 3.23 14.34
C CYS A 118 -10.11 1.81 14.28
N SER A 119 -9.30 0.76 14.39
CA SER A 119 -9.77 -0.64 14.34
C SER A 119 -10.79 -0.98 15.41
N LYS A 120 -10.77 -0.27 16.55
CA LYS A 120 -11.72 -0.45 17.65
C LYS A 120 -13.13 0.06 17.32
N ASN A 121 -13.23 1.02 16.40
CA ASN A 121 -14.47 1.71 16.03
C ASN A 121 -15.10 1.06 14.79
N SER A 122 -15.36 -0.25 14.88
CA SER A 122 -15.96 -1.03 13.80
C SER A 122 -17.07 -1.93 14.32
N ALA A 123 -18.03 -2.27 13.47
CA ALA A 123 -19.19 -3.10 13.86
C ALA A 123 -18.83 -4.59 14.03
N SER A 124 -17.74 -5.05 13.42
CA SER A 124 -17.30 -6.46 13.46
C SER A 124 -15.78 -6.54 13.46
N ARG A 125 -15.22 -7.63 14.01
CA ARG A 125 -13.78 -7.93 14.02
C ARG A 125 -13.22 -8.22 12.62
N ILE A 126 -14.06 -8.62 11.67
CA ILE A 126 -13.63 -8.98 10.31
C ILE A 126 -13.15 -7.75 9.55
N TRP A 127 -13.91 -6.64 9.62
CA TRP A 127 -13.55 -5.39 8.94
C TRP A 127 -12.18 -4.81 9.32
N PRO A 128 -11.82 -4.63 10.60
CA PRO A 128 -10.48 -4.17 10.99
C PRO A 128 -9.40 -5.17 10.62
N THR A 129 -9.69 -6.48 10.62
CA THR A 129 -8.73 -7.49 10.16
C THR A 129 -8.41 -7.28 8.68
N ILE A 130 -9.44 -7.16 7.84
CA ILE A 130 -9.28 -6.94 6.40
C ILE A 130 -8.54 -5.62 6.13
N ALA A 131 -8.93 -4.54 6.82
CA ALA A 131 -8.28 -3.24 6.67
C ALA A 131 -6.78 -3.30 7.02
N ARG A 132 -6.43 -3.94 8.15
CA ARG A 132 -5.05 -4.15 8.57
C ARG A 132 -4.27 -5.03 7.60
N TRP A 133 -4.88 -6.11 7.11
CA TRP A 133 -4.28 -6.98 6.12
C TRP A 133 -3.98 -6.23 4.82
N MET A 134 -4.93 -5.43 4.33
CA MET A 134 -4.70 -4.57 3.17
C MET A 134 -3.58 -3.56 3.39
N THR A 135 -3.49 -2.92 4.55
CA THR A 135 -2.35 -2.01 4.83
C THR A 135 -1.01 -2.75 4.88
N VAL A 136 -0.94 -3.97 5.42
CA VAL A 136 0.30 -4.78 5.38
C VAL A 136 0.65 -5.16 3.95
N MET A 137 -0.33 -5.56 3.16
CA MET A 137 -0.13 -5.87 1.75
C MET A 137 0.37 -4.66 0.95
N ALA A 138 0.08 -3.42 1.39
CA ALA A 138 0.59 -2.21 0.75
C ALA A 138 2.10 -2.06 0.98
N TYR A 139 2.60 -2.43 2.15
CA TYR A 139 4.04 -2.53 2.40
C TYR A 139 4.69 -3.64 1.57
N CYS A 140 4.04 -4.80 1.46
CA CYS A 140 4.52 -5.88 0.60
C CYS A 140 4.61 -5.41 -0.86
N ASP A 141 3.60 -4.70 -1.36
CA ASP A 141 3.60 -4.12 -2.71
C ASP A 141 4.78 -3.16 -2.92
N TYR A 142 5.05 -2.29 -1.94
CA TYR A 142 6.22 -1.40 -1.95
C TYR A 142 7.54 -2.15 -1.99
N ALA A 143 7.70 -3.16 -1.13
CA ALA A 143 8.90 -3.97 -1.08
C ALA A 143 9.12 -4.71 -2.40
N LEU A 144 8.06 -5.27 -2.99
CA LEU A 144 8.13 -5.94 -4.29
C LEU A 144 8.52 -4.97 -5.41
N ARG A 145 7.93 -3.77 -5.46
CA ARG A 145 8.31 -2.73 -6.42
C ARG A 145 9.77 -2.34 -6.28
N TRP A 146 10.29 -2.27 -5.06
CA TRP A 146 11.71 -2.01 -4.81
C TRP A 146 12.60 -3.16 -5.29
N VAL A 147 12.19 -4.41 -5.08
CA VAL A 147 12.89 -5.59 -5.62
C VAL A 147 12.91 -5.57 -7.14
N ILE A 148 11.78 -5.30 -7.79
CA ILE A 148 11.71 -5.20 -9.26
C ILE A 148 12.63 -4.07 -9.75
N TYR A 149 12.61 -2.91 -9.08
CA TYR A 149 13.50 -1.79 -9.42
C TYR A 149 15.00 -2.16 -9.35
N GLN A 150 15.42 -2.89 -8.32
CA GLN A 150 16.84 -3.23 -8.11
C GLN A 150 17.33 -4.38 -9.00
N TYR A 151 16.52 -5.42 -9.18
CA TYR A 151 16.95 -6.67 -9.83
C TYR A 151 16.41 -6.83 -11.25
N PHE A 152 15.30 -6.18 -11.58
CA PHE A 152 14.61 -6.33 -12.87
C PHE A 152 14.09 -4.99 -13.43
N PRO A 153 14.94 -3.95 -13.56
CA PRO A 153 14.51 -2.63 -14.02
C PRO A 153 13.92 -2.66 -15.43
N ASN A 154 14.39 -3.58 -16.29
CA ASN A 154 13.92 -3.81 -17.65
C ASN A 154 12.41 -4.13 -17.75
N ILE A 155 11.77 -4.57 -16.66
CA ILE A 155 10.33 -4.88 -16.65
C ILE A 155 9.49 -3.60 -16.54
N LEU A 156 9.98 -2.61 -15.82
CA LEU A 156 9.25 -1.37 -15.52
C LEU A 156 9.66 -0.20 -16.41
N PHE A 157 10.92 -0.14 -16.82
CA PHE A 157 11.50 1.02 -17.49
C PHE A 157 11.93 0.69 -18.92
N ASN A 158 11.74 1.66 -19.83
CA ASN A 158 12.21 1.55 -21.21
C ASN A 158 13.74 1.78 -21.27
N CYS A 159 14.41 1.22 -22.29
CA CYS A 159 15.86 1.35 -22.48
C CYS A 159 16.35 2.82 -22.45
N GLN A 160 15.56 3.77 -22.99
CA GLN A 160 15.89 5.20 -22.90
C GLN A 160 15.94 5.72 -21.45
N GLN A 161 14.98 5.34 -20.61
CA GLN A 161 14.94 5.74 -19.20
C GLN A 161 16.10 5.10 -18.43
N MET A 162 16.47 3.86 -18.79
CA MET A 162 17.58 3.16 -18.16
C MET A 162 18.93 3.78 -18.52
N ILE A 163 19.17 4.10 -19.79
CA ILE A 163 20.40 4.78 -20.23
C ILE A 163 20.58 6.12 -19.51
N ILE A 164 19.49 6.87 -19.31
CA ILE A 164 19.56 8.15 -18.60
C ILE A 164 19.96 7.96 -17.13
N GLN A 165 19.54 6.87 -16.49
CA GLN A 165 19.74 6.63 -15.06
C GLN A 165 21.06 5.89 -14.75
N TRP A 166 21.37 4.85 -15.52
CA TRP A 166 22.48 3.92 -15.27
C TRP A 166 23.57 3.97 -16.37
N GLY A 167 23.29 4.59 -17.52
CA GLY A 167 24.24 4.67 -18.64
C GLY A 167 24.21 3.48 -19.60
N ASP A 168 23.46 2.44 -19.26
CA ASP A 168 23.22 1.24 -20.09
C ASP A 168 21.73 0.84 -20.05
N CYS A 169 21.36 -0.14 -20.87
CA CYS A 169 20.03 -0.76 -20.82
C CYS A 169 20.07 -2.28 -20.90
N VAL A 170 21.12 -2.86 -20.30
CA VAL A 170 21.30 -4.30 -20.16
C VAL A 170 20.75 -4.73 -18.80
#